data_AF-A0A1M4U2M2-F1
#
_entry.id   AF-A0A1M4U2M2-F1
#
_cell.length_a   1.000
_cell.length_b   1.000
_cell.length_c   1.000
_cell.angle_alpha   90.00
_cell.angle_beta   90.00
_cell.angle_gamma   90.00
#
_symmetry.space_group_name_H-M   'P 1'
#
loop_
_entity.id
_entity.type
_entity.pdbx_description
1 polymer ?
#
loop_
_entity_poly.entity_id
_entity_poly.type
_entity_poly.pdbx_seq_one_letter_code
_entity_poly.pdbx_strand_id
1 'polypeptide(L)'
;MIIRRLFCLAVFVGVSFSGAFASENQPRVIRIFGAAYLSEMKPLLDDFSMRHPEIKIQYRWMSSDDLDRYIREQKAPQPDVTISSVMHLQLGLVNDGYALEHQRKALSGGYNDLVLPAWSQWRDELFGFSFEPAVIVFNNAFLAGKPVPTNRVELLSFIRRYSDELMGKIGLYDIRHVGIGYLFWSFERQQARNYGQFLELFNSHNARTFNSSREMLAALSKGEIAMAYNILGSYARSWQMLNNNVTITTMSDYTPVIIRTALINRTTKNAHDAKLFIDYLLSSSGQWVMAEQTNMPPIRSDINTVNSASYMRAQYAEQLKPLPLDVRLLVFSDKSKRQIVTTEWENALKNYD
;
A
#
# COMPACT_ATOMS: atom_id res chain seq x y z
N MET A 1 91.19 -38.16 -5.26
CA MET A 1 91.03 -39.04 -4.10
C MET A 1 89.65 -38.76 -3.50
N ILE A 2 88.87 -39.82 -3.29
CA ILE A 2 87.43 -39.84 -2.96
C ILE A 2 87.18 -39.48 -1.49
N ILE A 3 86.25 -38.55 -1.18
CA ILE A 3 85.49 -38.47 0.09
C ILE A 3 84.11 -37.85 -0.23
N ARG A 4 83.07 -38.67 -0.45
CA ARG A 4 81.99 -39.13 0.48
C ARG A 4 80.93 -38.07 0.83
N ARG A 5 79.70 -38.41 0.41
CA ARG A 5 78.41 -37.72 0.58
C ARG A 5 77.99 -37.60 2.04
N LEU A 6 77.38 -36.47 2.41
CA LEU A 6 76.29 -36.40 3.39
C LEU A 6 75.18 -35.50 2.82
N PHE A 7 73.99 -36.07 2.63
CA PHE A 7 72.76 -35.34 2.31
C PHE A 7 72.14 -34.90 3.64
N CYS A 8 72.00 -33.58 3.85
CA CYS A 8 71.14 -33.04 4.90
C CYS A 8 69.90 -32.41 4.24
N LEU A 9 68.74 -32.99 4.56
CA LEU A 9 67.42 -32.55 4.14
C LEU A 9 67.02 -31.37 5.03
N ALA A 10 67.09 -30.13 4.52
CA ALA A 10 66.57 -28.96 5.21
C ALA A 10 65.11 -28.73 4.79
N VAL A 11 64.18 -29.03 5.70
CA VAL A 11 62.76 -28.74 5.55
C VAL A 11 62.56 -27.23 5.73
N PHE A 12 62.12 -26.55 4.67
CA PHE A 12 61.66 -25.16 4.73
C PHE A 12 60.32 -25.13 5.48
N VAL A 13 60.33 -24.69 6.74
CA VAL A 13 59.11 -24.24 7.42
C VAL A 13 58.80 -22.85 6.87
N GLY A 14 57.91 -22.80 5.87
CA GLY A 14 57.31 -21.56 5.42
C GLY A 14 56.45 -20.99 6.55
N VAL A 15 56.92 -19.90 7.15
CA VAL A 15 56.07 -19.05 7.99
C VAL A 15 55.12 -18.32 7.06
N SER A 16 53.95 -18.90 6.83
CA SER A 16 52.83 -18.19 6.22
C SER A 16 52.36 -17.13 7.19
N PHE A 17 52.76 -15.88 6.96
CA PHE A 17 52.05 -14.72 7.48
C PHE A 17 50.70 -14.66 6.75
N SER A 18 49.74 -15.44 7.25
CA SER A 18 48.32 -15.26 6.93
C SER A 18 47.84 -14.01 7.64
N GLY A 19 48.24 -12.85 7.13
CA GLY A 19 47.66 -11.57 7.52
C GLY A 19 46.17 -11.63 7.24
N ALA A 20 45.38 -11.67 8.31
CA ALA A 20 43.93 -11.59 8.28
C ALA A 20 43.52 -10.31 7.53
N PHE A 21 43.08 -10.46 6.29
CA PHE A 21 42.36 -9.41 5.55
C PHE A 21 41.15 -10.03 4.86
N ALA A 22 40.02 -9.33 5.00
CA ALA A 22 38.67 -9.64 4.56
C ALA A 22 37.87 -10.60 5.46
N SER A 23 37.35 -10.06 6.58
CA SER A 23 35.93 -10.33 6.84
C SER A 23 35.18 -9.68 5.67
N GLU A 24 34.78 -10.48 4.69
CA GLU A 24 33.69 -10.09 3.80
C GLU A 24 32.47 -9.88 4.68
N ASN A 25 32.25 -8.63 5.09
CA ASN A 25 31.10 -8.25 5.89
C ASN A 25 29.88 -8.50 5.01
N GLN A 26 29.23 -9.66 5.17
CA GLN A 26 28.03 -9.99 4.42
C GLN A 26 27.01 -8.85 4.66
N PRO A 27 26.39 -8.32 3.61
CA PRO A 27 25.46 -7.21 3.76
C PRO A 27 24.33 -7.63 4.70
N ARG A 28 24.00 -6.76 5.65
CA ARG A 28 22.89 -6.98 6.58
C ARG A 28 21.61 -7.07 5.76
N VAL A 29 20.74 -8.03 6.06
CA VAL A 29 19.52 -8.26 5.27
C VAL A 29 18.30 -7.81 6.05
N ILE A 30 17.51 -6.90 5.48
CA ILE A 30 16.16 -6.59 5.97
C ILE A 30 15.10 -7.23 5.09
N ARG A 31 14.14 -7.90 5.71
CA ARG A 31 12.98 -8.50 5.02
C ARG A 31 11.79 -7.57 5.12
N ILE A 32 11.27 -7.15 3.97
CA ILE A 32 10.10 -6.27 3.88
C ILE A 32 9.01 -7.04 3.16
N PHE A 33 7.95 -7.40 3.87
CA PHE A 33 6.79 -8.02 3.25
C PHE A 33 5.71 -6.97 3.09
N GLY A 34 5.22 -6.78 1.86
CA GLY A 34 4.34 -5.67 1.55
C GLY A 34 3.17 -6.05 0.66
N ALA A 35 2.02 -5.42 0.90
CA ALA A 35 0.85 -5.49 0.04
C ALA A 35 0.80 -4.40 -1.04
N ALA A 36 1.88 -3.63 -1.17
CA ALA A 36 2.11 -2.73 -2.29
C ALA A 36 2.81 -3.48 -3.42
N TYR A 37 2.42 -3.30 -4.68
CA TYR A 37 3.19 -3.92 -5.77
C TYR A 37 4.64 -3.44 -5.76
N LEU A 38 5.58 -4.32 -6.09
CA LEU A 38 7.00 -3.95 -6.13
C LEU A 38 7.24 -2.74 -7.04
N SER A 39 6.53 -2.62 -8.16
CA SER A 39 6.61 -1.46 -9.07
C SER A 39 6.35 -0.12 -8.38
N GLU A 40 5.47 -0.09 -7.37
CA GLU A 40 5.10 1.12 -6.65
C GLU A 40 6.10 1.46 -5.55
N MET A 41 6.67 0.43 -4.91
CA MET A 41 7.66 0.59 -3.85
C MET A 41 9.08 0.77 -4.38
N LYS A 42 9.37 0.32 -5.60
CA LYS A 42 10.73 0.23 -6.14
C LYS A 42 11.51 1.55 -6.01
N PRO A 43 10.97 2.75 -6.35
CA PRO A 43 11.72 4.00 -6.19
C PRO A 43 12.18 4.24 -4.74
N LEU A 44 11.34 3.93 -3.76
CA LEU A 44 11.69 4.06 -2.35
C LEU A 44 12.73 3.03 -1.91
N LEU A 45 12.60 1.78 -2.37
CA LEU A 45 13.52 0.70 -2.05
C LEU A 45 14.91 0.96 -2.66
N ASP A 46 14.96 1.42 -3.91
CA ASP A 46 16.19 1.74 -4.62
C ASP A 46 16.93 2.91 -3.93
N ASP A 47 16.23 4.00 -3.61
CA ASP A 47 16.85 5.15 -2.93
C ASP A 47 17.30 4.79 -1.51
N PHE A 48 16.56 3.94 -0.77
CA PHE A 48 17.04 3.41 0.51
C PHE A 48 18.31 2.58 0.34
N SER A 49 18.36 1.66 -0.62
CA SER A 49 19.55 0.84 -0.89
C SER A 49 20.75 1.67 -1.34
N MET A 50 20.53 2.77 -2.05
CA MET A 50 21.60 3.71 -2.42
C MET A 50 22.17 4.44 -1.19
N ARG A 51 21.32 4.83 -0.23
CA ARG A 51 21.73 5.50 1.02
C ARG A 51 22.35 4.56 2.04
N HIS A 52 21.97 3.28 2.00
CA HIS A 52 22.41 2.24 2.93
C HIS A 52 22.96 1.03 2.16
N PRO A 53 24.11 1.16 1.46
CA PRO A 53 24.67 0.09 0.63
C PRO A 53 25.08 -1.15 1.44
N GLU A 54 25.25 -1.03 2.75
CA GLU A 54 25.50 -2.13 3.67
C GLU A 54 24.25 -2.94 4.04
N ILE A 55 23.05 -2.48 3.65
CA ILE A 55 21.77 -3.12 3.90
C ILE A 55 21.16 -3.63 2.59
N LYS A 56 21.03 -4.96 2.47
CA LYS A 56 20.30 -5.61 1.38
C LYS A 56 18.82 -5.74 1.73
N ILE A 57 17.96 -5.20 0.87
CA ILE A 57 16.50 -5.38 0.98
C ILE A 57 16.07 -6.69 0.32
N GLN A 58 15.25 -7.48 1.04
CA GLN A 58 14.45 -8.56 0.48
C GLN A 58 12.97 -8.16 0.53
N TYR A 59 12.43 -7.70 -0.61
CA TYR A 59 11.01 -7.38 -0.73
C TYR A 59 10.20 -8.59 -1.18
N ARG A 60 9.11 -8.91 -0.47
CA ARG A 60 8.14 -9.92 -0.89
C ARG A 60 6.76 -9.31 -0.95
N TRP A 61 6.14 -9.41 -2.12
CA TRP A 61 4.74 -9.02 -2.28
C TRP A 61 3.79 -10.14 -1.81
N MET A 62 2.70 -9.76 -1.13
CA MET A 62 1.57 -10.62 -0.75
C MET A 62 0.27 -9.81 -0.80
N SER A 63 -0.90 -10.45 -0.94
CA SER A 63 -2.17 -9.75 -0.70
C SER A 63 -2.26 -9.31 0.77
N SER A 64 -3.10 -8.31 1.08
CA SER A 64 -3.17 -7.81 2.47
C SER A 64 -3.72 -8.85 3.45
N ASP A 65 -4.75 -9.60 3.05
CA ASP A 65 -5.32 -10.68 3.85
C ASP A 65 -4.33 -11.85 4.03
N ASP A 66 -3.55 -12.19 2.99
CA ASP A 66 -2.52 -13.22 3.10
C ASP A 66 -1.36 -12.77 3.98
N LEU A 67 -0.97 -11.50 3.89
CA LEU A 67 0.10 -10.92 4.70
C LEU A 67 -0.28 -10.88 6.19
N ASP A 68 -1.50 -10.42 6.51
CA ASP A 68 -2.03 -10.45 7.88
C ASP A 68 -2.05 -11.89 8.43
N ARG A 69 -2.59 -12.84 7.66
CA ARG A 69 -2.60 -14.26 8.03
C ARG A 69 -1.20 -14.81 8.21
N TYR A 70 -0.26 -14.50 7.33
CA TYR A 70 1.13 -14.95 7.40
C TYR A 70 1.83 -14.50 8.68
N ILE A 71 1.60 -13.25 9.10
CA ILE A 71 2.16 -12.69 10.34
C ILE A 71 1.52 -13.36 11.55
N ARG A 72 0.19 -13.50 11.56
CA ARG A 72 -0.56 -14.11 12.67
C ARG A 72 -0.21 -15.57 12.90
N GLU A 73 -0.03 -16.33 11.81
CA GLU A 73 0.40 -17.73 11.82
C GLU A 73 1.92 -17.89 12.07
N GLN A 74 2.66 -16.78 12.22
CA GLN A 74 4.11 -16.75 12.49
C GLN A 74 4.94 -17.59 11.51
N LYS A 75 4.52 -17.64 10.23
CA LYS A 75 5.19 -18.43 9.19
C LYS A 75 6.63 -17.95 8.95
N ALA A 76 7.57 -18.87 8.75
CA ALA A 76 8.95 -18.53 8.44
C ALA A 76 9.19 -18.34 6.92
N PRO A 77 10.12 -17.48 6.50
CA PRO A 77 10.81 -16.47 7.30
C PRO A 77 9.89 -15.28 7.64
N GLN A 78 9.94 -14.81 8.88
CA GLN A 78 9.20 -13.62 9.29
C GLN A 78 9.80 -12.33 8.71
N PRO A 79 8.96 -11.34 8.32
CA PRO A 79 9.44 -10.03 7.90
C PRO A 79 9.97 -9.20 9.07
N ASP A 80 10.91 -8.31 8.78
CA ASP A 80 11.33 -7.26 9.70
C ASP A 80 10.34 -6.08 9.65
N VAL A 81 9.91 -5.69 8.45
CA VAL A 81 8.92 -4.63 8.21
C VAL A 81 7.74 -5.18 7.42
N THR A 82 6.52 -4.80 7.84
CA THR A 82 5.27 -5.11 7.16
C THR A 82 4.66 -3.82 6.61
N ILE A 83 4.23 -3.84 5.34
CA ILE A 83 3.62 -2.68 4.66
C ILE A 83 2.25 -3.05 4.09
N SER A 84 1.20 -2.28 4.38
CA SER A 84 -0.10 -2.46 3.73
C SER A 84 -0.93 -1.17 3.73
N SER A 85 -1.84 -1.04 2.76
CA SER A 85 -2.88 -0.01 2.71
C SER A 85 -4.19 -0.42 3.38
N VAL A 86 -4.32 -1.66 3.83
CA VAL A 86 -5.50 -2.16 4.53
C VAL A 86 -5.37 -1.87 6.02
N MET A 87 -5.67 -0.61 6.36
CA MET A 87 -5.35 0.02 7.64
C MET A 87 -5.92 -0.73 8.86
N HIS A 88 -7.12 -1.29 8.74
CA HIS A 88 -7.77 -2.02 9.83
C HIS A 88 -7.03 -3.32 10.20
N LEU A 89 -6.53 -4.07 9.21
CA LEU A 89 -5.71 -5.27 9.46
C LEU A 89 -4.39 -4.87 10.14
N GLN A 90 -3.74 -3.81 9.67
CA GLN A 90 -2.49 -3.31 10.24
C GLN A 90 -2.65 -2.82 11.67
N LEU A 91 -3.73 -2.07 11.96
CA LEU A 91 -4.07 -1.67 13.31
C LEU A 91 -4.40 -2.88 14.20
N GLY A 92 -5.09 -3.89 13.64
CA GLY A 92 -5.37 -5.15 14.32
C GLY A 92 -4.09 -5.89 14.72
N LEU A 93 -3.11 -5.99 13.81
CA LEU A 93 -1.79 -6.56 14.13
C LEU A 93 -1.12 -5.81 15.29
N VAL A 94 -1.14 -4.49 15.28
CA VAL A 94 -0.57 -3.67 16.36
C VAL A 94 -1.29 -3.92 17.68
N ASN A 95 -2.63 -3.85 17.66
CA ASN A 95 -3.48 -4.07 18.83
C ASN A 95 -3.28 -5.45 19.46
N ASP A 96 -3.09 -6.47 18.63
CA ASP A 96 -2.90 -7.86 19.08
C ASP A 96 -1.44 -8.18 19.45
N GLY A 97 -0.56 -7.17 19.42
CA GLY A 97 0.81 -7.31 19.88
C GLY A 97 1.77 -7.90 18.84
N TYR A 98 1.58 -7.68 17.55
CA TYR A 98 2.51 -8.12 16.51
C TYR A 98 3.54 -7.05 16.10
N ALA A 99 3.36 -5.80 16.50
CA ALA A 99 4.29 -4.70 16.16
C ALA A 99 5.35 -4.47 17.25
N LEU A 100 6.52 -3.98 16.88
CA LEU A 100 7.53 -3.44 17.80
C LEU A 100 7.39 -1.92 17.85
N GLU A 101 7.43 -1.34 19.05
CA GLU A 101 7.45 0.10 19.24
C GLU A 101 8.74 0.74 18.70
N HIS A 102 8.57 1.85 18.00
CA HIS A 102 9.62 2.71 17.48
C HIS A 102 9.33 4.17 17.83
N GLN A 103 9.74 4.55 19.04
CA GLN A 103 9.80 5.94 19.43
C GLN A 103 10.84 6.66 18.58
N ARG A 104 10.35 7.44 17.62
CA ARG A 104 11.19 8.29 16.79
C ARG A 104 11.72 9.41 17.67
N LYS A 105 13.04 9.47 17.86
CA LYS A 105 13.65 10.62 18.53
C LYS A 105 13.47 11.81 17.61
N ALA A 106 12.78 12.85 18.07
CA ALA A 106 12.89 14.17 17.46
C ALA A 106 14.39 14.46 17.32
N LEU A 107 14.91 14.43 16.08
CA LEU A 107 16.32 14.70 15.84
C LEU A 107 16.61 16.07 16.46
N SER A 108 17.51 16.09 17.45
CA SER A 108 17.89 17.29 18.20
C SER A 108 18.26 18.39 17.21
N GLY A 109 17.36 19.36 16.99
CA GLY A 109 17.61 20.44 16.02
C GLY A 109 16.43 20.98 15.22
N GLY A 110 15.19 20.47 15.34
CA GLY A 110 14.02 21.22 14.84
C GLY A 110 12.83 20.39 14.38
N TYR A 111 11.63 20.82 14.79
CA TYR A 111 10.29 20.75 14.15
C TYR A 111 9.82 19.48 13.40
N ASN A 112 10.56 18.38 13.35
CA ASN A 112 10.28 17.25 12.43
C ASN A 112 9.11 16.35 12.85
N ASP A 113 8.67 16.36 14.10
CA ASP A 113 7.46 15.61 14.50
C ASP A 113 6.17 16.40 14.21
N LEU A 114 6.25 17.72 14.07
CA LEU A 114 5.09 18.56 13.73
C LEU A 114 4.69 18.47 12.26
N VAL A 115 5.58 17.97 11.39
CA VAL A 115 5.30 17.87 9.95
C VAL A 115 4.55 16.59 9.58
N LEU A 116 4.50 15.59 10.47
CA LEU A 116 3.68 14.41 10.27
C LEU A 116 2.36 14.62 11.00
N PRO A 117 1.21 14.48 10.33
CA PRO A 117 -0.06 14.64 11.01
C PRO A 117 -0.25 13.61 12.13
N ALA A 118 -0.70 14.05 13.31
CA ALA A 118 -0.89 13.14 14.45
C ALA A 118 -1.84 11.96 14.13
N TRP A 119 -2.82 12.17 13.25
CA TRP A 119 -3.76 11.13 12.81
C TRP A 119 -3.14 10.07 11.89
N SER A 120 -1.88 10.24 11.46
CA SER A 120 -1.17 9.31 10.59
C SER A 120 -0.25 8.35 11.34
N GLN A 121 -0.28 8.34 12.67
CA GLN A 121 0.52 7.44 13.48
C GLN A 121 -0.32 6.86 14.62
N TRP A 122 0.02 5.66 15.07
CA TRP A 122 -0.64 5.02 16.20
C TRP A 122 0.38 4.33 17.11
N ARG A 123 0.42 4.81 18.36
CA ARG A 123 1.20 4.25 19.49
C ARG A 123 2.69 4.03 19.21
N ASP A 124 3.28 4.85 18.33
CA ASP A 124 4.67 4.66 17.87
C ASP A 124 4.94 3.25 17.32
N GLU A 125 3.91 2.54 16.87
CA GLU A 125 3.98 1.15 16.40
C GLU A 125 3.51 1.03 14.95
N LEU A 126 2.65 1.95 14.48
CA LEU A 126 2.10 1.97 13.14
C LEU A 126 2.21 3.36 12.52
N PHE A 127 2.79 3.41 11.32
CA PHE A 127 3.14 4.67 10.68
C PHE A 127 2.55 4.76 9.28
N GLY A 128 1.63 5.71 9.07
CA GLY A 128 1.14 6.11 7.76
C GLY A 128 2.17 6.97 7.03
N PHE A 129 2.46 6.64 5.77
CA PHE A 129 3.47 7.34 4.97
C PHE A 129 2.97 7.83 3.60
N SER A 130 1.74 7.48 3.20
CA SER A 130 1.10 7.98 1.97
C SER A 130 -0.30 8.55 2.24
N PHE A 131 -0.88 9.25 1.27
CA PHE A 131 -2.24 9.79 1.33
C PHE A 131 -2.99 9.52 0.02
N GLU A 132 -3.70 8.39 -0.06
CA GLU A 132 -4.19 7.84 -1.33
C GLU A 132 -5.73 7.88 -1.41
N PRO A 133 -6.32 8.69 -2.31
CA PRO A 133 -7.77 8.76 -2.47
C PRO A 133 -8.33 7.51 -3.17
N ALA A 134 -9.57 7.13 -2.86
CA ALA A 134 -10.35 6.20 -3.66
C ALA A 134 -10.95 6.92 -4.87
N VAL A 135 -10.72 6.39 -6.06
CA VAL A 135 -11.13 6.99 -7.33
C VAL A 135 -12.03 6.05 -8.12
N ILE A 136 -12.73 6.62 -9.08
CA ILE A 136 -13.44 5.86 -10.13
C ILE A 136 -12.66 6.04 -11.42
N VAL A 137 -12.54 4.97 -12.19
CA VAL A 137 -11.80 4.97 -13.45
C VAL A 137 -12.72 4.51 -14.57
N PHE A 138 -12.78 5.29 -15.64
CA PHE A 138 -13.57 4.98 -16.83
C PHE A 138 -12.66 4.63 -18.01
N ASN A 139 -13.13 3.73 -18.87
CA ASN A 139 -12.53 3.53 -20.19
C ASN A 139 -12.85 4.73 -21.10
N ASN A 140 -11.85 5.30 -21.76
CA ASN A 140 -12.01 6.51 -22.58
C ASN A 140 -12.94 6.32 -23.78
N ALA A 141 -12.94 5.13 -24.41
CA ALA A 141 -13.81 4.85 -25.54
C ALA A 141 -15.29 4.83 -25.11
N PHE A 142 -15.57 4.26 -23.94
CA PHE A 142 -16.91 4.34 -23.36
C PHE A 142 -17.29 5.78 -22.98
N LEU A 143 -16.35 6.56 -22.43
CA LEU A 143 -16.61 7.92 -21.95
C LEU A 143 -16.71 8.96 -23.08
N ALA A 144 -16.31 8.63 -24.30
CA ALA A 144 -16.29 9.54 -25.44
C ALA A 144 -17.67 10.18 -25.68
N GLY A 145 -17.73 11.51 -25.68
CA GLY A 145 -18.96 12.28 -25.87
C GLY A 145 -19.92 12.27 -24.68
N LYS A 146 -19.54 11.69 -23.53
CA LYS A 146 -20.37 11.63 -22.33
C LYS A 146 -19.80 12.55 -21.23
N PRO A 147 -20.63 13.30 -20.49
CA PRO A 147 -20.15 14.10 -19.37
C PRO A 147 -19.70 13.18 -18.22
N VAL A 148 -18.50 13.43 -17.67
CA VAL A 148 -17.95 12.65 -16.56
C VAL A 148 -18.71 13.02 -15.27
N PRO A 149 -19.27 12.04 -14.54
CA PRO A 149 -19.95 12.34 -13.28
C PRO A 149 -18.95 12.84 -12.24
N THR A 150 -19.34 13.87 -11.49
CA THR A 150 -18.49 14.56 -10.51
C THR A 150 -18.86 14.26 -9.06
N ASN A 151 -20.04 13.65 -8.84
CA ASN A 151 -20.52 13.22 -7.54
C ASN A 151 -21.37 11.95 -7.68
N ARG A 152 -21.67 11.29 -6.55
CA ARG A 152 -22.40 10.03 -6.56
C ARG A 152 -23.84 10.12 -7.08
N VAL A 153 -24.52 11.26 -6.93
CA VAL A 153 -25.88 11.43 -7.49
C VAL A 153 -25.81 11.43 -9.02
N GLU A 154 -24.87 12.18 -9.58
CA GLU A 154 -24.59 12.17 -11.02
C GLU A 154 -24.13 10.79 -11.49
N LEU A 155 -23.32 10.08 -10.71
CA LEU A 155 -22.87 8.73 -11.05
C LEU A 155 -24.05 7.74 -11.15
N LEU A 156 -24.99 7.78 -10.20
CA LEU A 156 -26.20 6.95 -10.27
C LEU A 156 -27.03 7.28 -11.52
N SER A 157 -27.22 8.56 -11.81
CA SER A 157 -27.93 9.00 -13.02
C SER A 157 -27.18 8.62 -14.31
N PHE A 158 -25.85 8.68 -14.29
CA PHE A 158 -24.98 8.33 -15.40
C PHE A 158 -25.09 6.83 -15.71
N ILE A 159 -25.01 5.98 -14.68
CA ILE A 159 -25.15 4.53 -14.86
C ILE A 159 -26.54 4.19 -15.41
N ARG A 160 -27.61 4.78 -14.86
CA ARG A 160 -28.98 4.58 -15.37
C ARG A 160 -29.17 5.06 -16.82
N ARG A 161 -28.57 6.20 -17.17
CA ARG A 161 -28.66 6.78 -18.53
C ARG A 161 -27.98 5.90 -19.57
N TYR A 162 -26.85 5.29 -19.21
CA TYR A 162 -26.05 4.44 -20.09
C TYR A 162 -26.14 2.96 -19.71
N SER A 163 -27.32 2.55 -19.21
CA SER A 163 -27.57 1.22 -18.64
C SER A 163 -27.17 0.09 -19.60
N ASP A 164 -27.63 0.15 -20.85
CA ASP A 164 -27.35 -0.89 -21.86
C ASP A 164 -25.85 -1.00 -22.18
N GLU A 165 -25.13 0.12 -22.20
CA GLU A 165 -23.68 0.13 -22.45
C GLU A 165 -22.87 -0.39 -21.25
N LEU A 166 -23.41 -0.27 -20.02
CA LEU A 166 -22.77 -0.65 -18.76
C LEU A 166 -23.15 -2.04 -18.25
N MET A 167 -24.15 -2.68 -18.85
CA MET A 167 -24.54 -4.04 -18.52
C MET A 167 -23.34 -5.01 -18.64
N GLY A 168 -22.98 -5.68 -17.53
CA GLY A 168 -21.83 -6.57 -17.44
C GLY A 168 -20.46 -5.87 -17.45
N LYS A 169 -20.43 -4.54 -17.40
CA LYS A 169 -19.21 -3.73 -17.63
C LYS A 169 -18.85 -2.79 -16.48
N ILE A 170 -19.39 -3.03 -15.29
CA ILE A 170 -18.97 -2.35 -14.06
C ILE A 170 -18.04 -3.29 -13.29
N GLY A 171 -16.88 -2.81 -12.85
CA GLY A 171 -15.92 -3.57 -12.04
C GLY A 171 -15.90 -3.12 -10.59
N LEU A 172 -16.00 -4.09 -9.67
CA LEU A 172 -15.94 -3.92 -8.23
C LEU A 172 -14.85 -4.82 -7.64
N TYR A 173 -14.34 -4.49 -6.45
CA TYR A 173 -13.55 -5.45 -5.70
C TYR A 173 -14.43 -6.59 -5.18
N ASP A 174 -13.89 -7.80 -5.18
CA ASP A 174 -14.47 -8.89 -4.40
C ASP A 174 -14.17 -8.68 -2.91
N ILE A 175 -15.13 -8.12 -2.16
CA ILE A 175 -14.91 -7.77 -0.75
C ILE A 175 -14.77 -8.99 0.16
N ARG A 176 -15.09 -10.20 -0.34
CA ARG A 176 -14.89 -11.46 0.40
C ARG A 176 -13.41 -11.74 0.61
N HIS A 177 -12.59 -11.38 -0.37
CA HIS A 177 -11.17 -11.75 -0.44
C HIS A 177 -10.22 -10.56 -0.54
N VAL A 178 -10.72 -9.36 -0.85
CA VAL A 178 -9.90 -8.16 -1.04
C VAL A 178 -10.11 -7.16 0.10
N GLY A 179 -9.20 -7.16 1.08
CA GLY A 179 -9.31 -6.33 2.28
C GLY A 179 -9.43 -4.81 2.03
N ILE A 180 -8.83 -4.27 0.96
CA ILE A 180 -9.00 -2.85 0.61
C ILE A 180 -10.40 -2.56 0.08
N GLY A 181 -10.97 -3.49 -0.70
CA GLY A 181 -12.35 -3.43 -1.16
C GLY A 181 -13.32 -3.45 0.00
N TYR A 182 -13.13 -4.38 0.95
CA TYR A 182 -13.91 -4.43 2.18
C TYR A 182 -13.79 -3.16 3.02
N LEU A 183 -12.59 -2.58 3.16
CA LEU A 183 -12.39 -1.34 3.91
C LEU A 183 -13.16 -0.17 3.27
N PHE A 184 -13.04 0.02 1.96
CA PHE A 184 -13.79 1.06 1.26
C PHE A 184 -15.28 0.83 1.38
N TRP A 185 -15.75 -0.40 1.14
CA TRP A 185 -17.15 -0.74 1.21
C TRP A 185 -17.76 -0.45 2.59
N SER A 186 -17.05 -0.86 3.65
CA SER A 186 -17.48 -0.64 5.04
C SER A 186 -17.47 0.85 5.41
N PHE A 187 -16.50 1.61 4.90
CA PHE A 187 -16.45 3.05 5.09
C PHE A 187 -17.62 3.75 4.38
N GLU A 188 -17.89 3.41 3.12
CA GLU A 188 -19.01 3.98 2.37
C GLU A 188 -20.36 3.68 3.02
N ARG A 189 -20.55 2.47 3.56
CA ARG A 189 -21.75 2.10 4.32
C ARG A 189 -22.00 3.00 5.54
N GLN A 190 -20.95 3.57 6.14
CA GLN A 190 -21.08 4.51 7.26
C GLN A 190 -21.36 5.95 6.80
N GLN A 191 -20.89 6.32 5.60
CA GLN A 191 -20.90 7.70 5.11
C GLN A 191 -22.07 8.02 4.19
N ALA A 192 -22.47 7.08 3.34
CA ALA A 192 -23.30 7.35 2.18
C ALA A 192 -24.77 6.95 2.38
N ARG A 193 -25.68 7.91 2.22
CA ARG A 193 -27.13 7.65 2.27
C ARG A 193 -27.64 6.83 1.09
N ASN A 194 -26.95 6.89 -0.04
CA ASN A 194 -27.29 6.21 -1.29
C ASN A 194 -26.58 4.85 -1.45
N TYR A 195 -25.92 4.35 -0.40
CA TYR A 195 -25.23 3.07 -0.39
C TYR A 195 -26.11 1.91 -0.94
N GLY A 196 -27.35 1.80 -0.48
CA GLY A 196 -28.27 0.75 -0.94
C GLY A 196 -28.65 0.89 -2.42
N GLN A 197 -28.68 2.12 -2.95
CA GLN A 197 -28.97 2.37 -4.36
C GLN A 197 -27.82 1.90 -5.24
N PHE A 198 -26.56 2.05 -4.81
CA PHE A 198 -25.42 1.51 -5.54
C PHE A 198 -25.42 -0.02 -5.55
N LEU A 199 -25.75 -0.67 -4.43
CA LEU A 199 -25.90 -2.12 -4.38
C LEU A 199 -26.93 -2.63 -5.39
N GLU A 200 -28.12 -2.04 -5.39
CA GLU A 200 -29.19 -2.39 -6.33
C GLU A 200 -28.76 -2.13 -7.78
N LEU A 201 -28.08 -1.02 -8.03
CA LEU A 201 -27.65 -0.64 -9.36
C LEU A 201 -26.53 -1.55 -9.89
N PHE A 202 -25.56 -1.88 -9.07
CA PHE A 202 -24.49 -2.81 -9.43
C PHE A 202 -25.05 -4.22 -9.72
N ASN A 203 -25.99 -4.69 -8.92
CA ASN A 203 -26.67 -5.96 -9.16
C ASN A 203 -27.47 -5.96 -10.47
N SER A 204 -28.32 -4.94 -10.67
CA SER A 204 -29.15 -4.84 -11.88
C SER A 204 -28.33 -4.68 -13.17
N HIS A 205 -27.06 -4.27 -13.08
CA HIS A 205 -26.15 -4.13 -14.22
C HIS A 205 -25.13 -5.27 -14.34
N ASN A 206 -25.29 -6.39 -13.62
CA ASN A 206 -24.34 -7.50 -13.65
C ASN A 206 -22.86 -7.05 -13.47
N ALA A 207 -22.61 -6.11 -12.54
CA ALA A 207 -21.27 -5.67 -12.14
C ALA A 207 -20.32 -6.82 -11.75
N ARG A 208 -19.15 -6.93 -12.38
CA ARG A 208 -18.17 -8.00 -12.19
C ARG A 208 -17.24 -7.71 -11.01
N THR A 209 -16.79 -8.76 -10.34
CA THR A 209 -15.89 -8.67 -9.18
C THR A 209 -14.45 -9.06 -9.55
N PHE A 210 -13.47 -8.41 -8.92
CA PHE A 210 -12.05 -8.61 -9.19
C PHE A 210 -11.24 -8.77 -7.90
N ASN A 211 -10.17 -9.56 -7.97
CA ASN A 211 -9.33 -9.87 -6.81
C ASN A 211 -8.16 -8.88 -6.60
N SER A 212 -7.95 -7.96 -7.54
CA SER A 212 -6.92 -6.93 -7.41
C SER A 212 -7.19 -5.69 -8.28
N SER A 213 -6.58 -4.56 -7.93
CA SER A 213 -6.67 -3.34 -8.73
C SER A 213 -6.07 -3.55 -10.13
N ARG A 214 -4.99 -4.33 -10.22
CA ARG A 214 -4.31 -4.63 -11.48
C ARG A 214 -5.21 -5.40 -12.44
N GLU A 215 -5.90 -6.43 -11.96
CA GLU A 215 -6.85 -7.19 -12.77
C GLU A 215 -8.01 -6.31 -13.25
N MET A 216 -8.57 -5.50 -12.35
CA MET A 216 -9.68 -4.60 -12.69
C MET A 216 -9.27 -3.53 -13.72
N LEU A 217 -8.11 -2.90 -13.53
CA LEU A 217 -7.58 -1.89 -14.47
C LEU A 217 -7.18 -2.51 -15.82
N ALA A 218 -6.70 -3.76 -15.83
CA ALA A 218 -6.43 -4.50 -17.05
C ALA A 218 -7.71 -4.77 -17.84
N ALA A 219 -8.76 -5.27 -17.19
CA ALA A 219 -10.07 -5.48 -17.80
C ALA A 219 -10.66 -4.17 -18.33
N LEU A 220 -10.51 -3.07 -17.58
CA LEU A 220 -10.94 -1.73 -18.00
C LEU A 220 -10.23 -1.26 -19.26
N SER A 221 -8.91 -1.46 -19.33
CA SER A 221 -8.11 -1.02 -20.48
C SER A 221 -8.36 -1.85 -21.73
N LYS A 222 -8.73 -3.13 -21.57
CA LYS A 222 -9.16 -4.00 -22.67
C LYS A 222 -10.61 -3.74 -23.12
N GLY A 223 -11.34 -2.88 -22.41
CA GLY A 223 -12.76 -2.62 -22.68
C GLY A 223 -13.70 -3.76 -22.27
N GLU A 224 -13.21 -4.74 -21.49
CA GLU A 224 -14.03 -5.81 -20.92
C GLU A 224 -14.98 -5.27 -19.85
N ILE A 225 -14.56 -4.21 -19.16
CA ILE A 225 -15.40 -3.34 -18.34
C ILE A 225 -15.21 -1.90 -18.80
N ALA A 226 -16.17 -1.03 -18.48
CA ALA A 226 -16.21 0.38 -18.86
C ALA A 226 -16.01 1.32 -17.65
N MET A 227 -16.26 0.83 -16.44
CA MET A 227 -16.11 1.56 -15.19
C MET A 227 -15.48 0.66 -14.12
N ALA A 228 -14.49 1.16 -13.39
CA ALA A 228 -13.90 0.53 -12.21
C ALA A 228 -14.15 1.42 -10.99
N TYR A 229 -14.75 0.86 -9.94
CA TYR A 229 -15.21 1.60 -8.77
C TYR A 229 -14.28 1.44 -7.56
N ASN A 230 -13.98 2.54 -6.85
CA ASN A 230 -13.15 2.60 -5.63
C ASN A 230 -11.70 2.09 -5.77
N ILE A 231 -11.04 2.34 -6.90
CA ILE A 231 -9.62 2.02 -7.09
C ILE A 231 -8.74 2.97 -6.26
N LEU A 232 -7.59 2.52 -5.76
CA LEU A 232 -6.58 3.43 -5.20
C LEU A 232 -6.03 4.37 -6.28
N GLY A 233 -6.12 5.68 -6.03
CA GLY A 233 -5.70 6.71 -6.97
C GLY A 233 -4.24 6.59 -7.42
N SER A 234 -3.35 6.16 -6.52
CA SER A 234 -1.94 5.89 -6.83
C SER A 234 -1.80 4.85 -7.94
N TYR A 235 -2.48 3.71 -7.82
CA TYR A 235 -2.45 2.64 -8.82
C TYR A 235 -3.14 3.06 -10.11
N ALA A 236 -4.26 3.79 -10.02
CA ALA A 236 -4.94 4.31 -11.19
C ALA A 236 -4.03 5.26 -12.00
N ARG A 237 -3.27 6.13 -11.32
CA ARG A 237 -2.31 7.06 -11.94
C ARG A 237 -1.12 6.32 -12.53
N SER A 238 -0.50 5.39 -11.80
CA SER A 238 0.57 4.52 -12.33
C SER A 238 0.11 3.77 -13.57
N TRP A 239 -1.13 3.29 -13.57
CA TRP A 239 -1.74 2.63 -14.71
C TRP A 239 -1.98 3.57 -15.91
N GLN A 240 -2.53 4.77 -15.66
CA GLN A 240 -2.82 5.77 -16.69
C GLN A 240 -1.55 6.25 -17.40
N MET A 241 -0.42 6.36 -16.69
CA MET A 241 0.87 6.70 -17.29
C MET A 241 1.35 5.66 -18.31
N LEU A 242 0.98 4.39 -18.12
CA LEU A 242 1.33 3.29 -19.02
C LEU A 242 0.24 3.04 -20.09
N ASN A 243 -1.00 3.45 -19.81
CA ASN A 243 -2.17 3.20 -20.64
C ASN A 243 -2.99 4.49 -20.76
N ASN A 244 -2.90 5.17 -21.92
CA ASN A 244 -3.54 6.46 -22.15
C ASN A 244 -5.05 6.38 -22.48
N ASN A 245 -5.69 5.23 -22.23
CA ASN A 245 -7.08 4.94 -22.60
C ASN A 245 -8.04 4.91 -21.40
N VAL A 246 -7.65 5.50 -20.27
CA VAL A 246 -8.47 5.60 -19.06
C VAL A 246 -8.57 7.05 -18.54
N THR A 247 -9.72 7.35 -17.94
CA THR A 247 -10.00 8.63 -17.26
C THR A 247 -10.27 8.37 -15.79
N ILE A 248 -9.55 9.08 -14.92
CA ILE A 248 -9.67 8.97 -13.47
C ILE A 248 -10.53 10.13 -12.96
N THR A 249 -11.51 9.85 -12.11
CA THR A 249 -12.34 10.87 -11.46
C THR A 249 -12.47 10.59 -9.96
N THR A 250 -12.61 11.67 -9.19
CA THR A 250 -12.93 11.65 -7.75
C THR A 250 -14.35 12.15 -7.55
N MET A 251 -14.97 11.73 -6.45
CA MET A 251 -16.34 12.13 -6.11
C MET A 251 -16.31 13.33 -5.15
N SER A 252 -16.91 14.44 -5.58
CA SER A 252 -16.89 15.72 -4.85
C SER A 252 -17.79 15.74 -3.61
N ASP A 253 -18.80 14.88 -3.53
CA ASP A 253 -19.65 14.70 -2.34
C ASP A 253 -18.86 14.14 -1.16
N TYR A 254 -18.03 13.12 -1.41
CA TYR A 254 -16.94 12.71 -0.54
C TYR A 254 -15.96 11.79 -1.29
N THR A 255 -14.69 11.85 -0.93
CA THR A 255 -13.65 10.94 -1.43
C THR A 255 -12.93 10.30 -0.24
N PRO A 256 -13.13 9.00 0.01
CA PRO A 256 -12.35 8.28 1.03
C PRO A 256 -10.87 8.41 0.74
N VAL A 257 -10.05 8.67 1.77
CA VAL A 257 -8.60 8.67 1.65
C VAL A 257 -8.03 7.69 2.64
N ILE A 258 -7.27 6.72 2.14
CA ILE A 258 -6.51 5.81 3.00
C ILE A 258 -5.08 6.28 3.12
N ILE A 259 -4.41 5.79 4.14
CA ILE A 259 -2.97 5.95 4.28
C ILE A 259 -2.32 4.58 4.27
N ARG A 260 -1.30 4.41 3.44
CA ARG A 260 -0.47 3.21 3.46
C ARG A 260 0.38 3.26 4.71
N THR A 261 0.38 2.15 5.43
CA THR A 261 1.05 2.04 6.71
C THR A 261 2.22 1.08 6.64
N ALA A 262 3.20 1.32 7.51
CA ALA A 262 4.27 0.39 7.81
C ALA A 262 4.35 0.16 9.32
N LEU A 263 4.69 -1.07 9.71
CA LEU A 263 5.02 -1.45 11.09
C LEU A 263 6.29 -2.29 11.10
N ILE A 264 6.99 -2.27 12.23
CA ILE A 264 8.11 -3.17 12.51
C ILE A 264 7.54 -4.40 13.19
N ASN A 265 7.81 -5.60 12.70
CA ASN A 265 7.28 -6.81 13.33
C ASN A 265 8.04 -7.10 14.62
N ARG A 266 7.32 -7.48 15.69
CA ARG A 266 7.90 -7.82 17.01
C ARG A 266 8.92 -8.97 16.95
N THR A 267 8.79 -9.84 15.96
CA THR A 267 9.66 -10.99 15.71
C THR A 267 10.98 -10.61 15.01
N THR A 268 11.17 -9.34 14.62
CA THR A 268 12.39 -8.89 13.92
C THR A 268 13.64 -9.15 14.76
N LYS A 269 14.68 -9.65 14.09
CA LYS A 269 16.05 -9.72 14.65
C LYS A 269 16.93 -8.57 14.16
N ASN A 270 16.43 -7.77 13.22
CA ASN A 270 17.12 -6.65 12.57
C ASN A 270 16.49 -5.31 12.99
N ALA A 271 16.13 -5.16 14.26
CA ALA A 271 15.34 -4.03 14.75
C ALA A 271 15.95 -2.66 14.40
N HIS A 272 17.28 -2.53 14.45
CA HIS A 272 17.96 -1.30 14.06
C HIS A 272 17.69 -0.92 12.60
N ASP A 273 17.83 -1.86 11.67
CA ASP A 273 17.70 -1.59 10.24
C ASP A 273 16.23 -1.45 9.82
N ALA A 274 15.32 -2.14 10.51
CA ALA A 274 13.88 -1.92 10.38
C ALA A 274 13.48 -0.50 10.80
N LYS A 275 14.03 0.00 11.92
CA LYS A 275 13.81 1.38 12.39
C LYS A 275 14.36 2.41 11.41
N LEU A 276 15.58 2.20 10.89
CA LEU A 276 16.14 3.03 9.83
C LEU A 276 15.24 3.10 8.60
N PHE A 277 14.66 1.97 8.18
CA PHE A 277 13.74 1.96 7.04
C PHE A 277 12.44 2.73 7.31
N ILE A 278 11.84 2.59 8.49
CA ILE A 278 10.66 3.40 8.88
C ILE A 278 11.01 4.88 8.94
N ASP A 279 12.15 5.25 9.53
CA ASP A 279 12.61 6.63 9.61
C ASP A 279 12.85 7.22 8.22
N TYR A 280 13.40 6.43 7.30
CA TYR A 280 13.54 6.81 5.90
C TYR A 280 12.18 7.05 5.22
N LEU A 281 11.21 6.14 5.34
CA LEU A 281 9.87 6.32 4.75
C LEU A 281 9.20 7.62 5.19
N LEU A 282 9.46 8.06 6.43
CA LEU A 282 8.88 9.26 7.04
C LEU A 282 9.80 10.49 6.96
N SER A 283 11.02 10.33 6.45
CA SER A 283 12.00 11.40 6.27
C SER A 283 11.59 12.35 5.16
N SER A 284 12.11 13.58 5.18
CA SER A 284 11.94 14.51 4.06
C SER A 284 12.44 13.90 2.75
N SER A 285 13.60 13.23 2.75
CA SER A 285 14.16 12.59 1.55
C SER A 285 13.27 11.49 0.97
N GLY A 286 12.80 10.54 1.79
CA GLY A 286 11.94 9.46 1.31
C GLY A 286 10.60 9.99 0.79
N GLN A 287 10.06 11.01 1.43
CA GLN A 287 8.79 11.63 1.03
C GLN A 287 8.94 12.51 -0.23
N TRP A 288 10.11 13.09 -0.49
CA TRP A 288 10.42 13.73 -1.78
C TRP A 288 10.56 12.69 -2.91
N VAL A 289 11.18 11.54 -2.65
CA VAL A 289 11.18 10.42 -3.62
C VAL A 289 9.74 10.00 -3.93
N MET A 290 8.86 9.92 -2.92
CA MET A 290 7.44 9.66 -3.16
C MET A 290 6.79 10.72 -4.05
N ALA A 291 7.04 12.00 -3.77
CA ALA A 291 6.47 13.12 -4.51
C ALA A 291 6.86 13.15 -5.99
N GLU A 292 8.11 12.79 -6.29
CA GLU A 292 8.73 12.97 -7.60
C GLU A 292 8.74 11.70 -8.46
N GLN A 293 8.83 10.53 -7.82
CA GLN A 293 9.11 9.27 -8.51
C GLN A 293 8.02 8.22 -8.31
N THR A 294 6.96 8.54 -7.55
CA THR A 294 5.83 7.64 -7.33
C THR A 294 4.50 8.36 -7.55
N ASN A 295 3.43 7.59 -7.65
CA ASN A 295 2.06 8.11 -7.62
C ASN A 295 1.42 8.05 -6.23
N MET A 296 2.19 7.80 -5.18
CA MET A 296 1.71 7.81 -3.79
C MET A 296 1.93 9.21 -3.20
N PRO A 297 0.87 9.98 -2.89
CA PRO A 297 1.05 11.32 -2.36
C PRO A 297 1.76 11.29 -0.99
N PRO A 298 2.86 12.05 -0.81
CA PRO A 298 3.54 12.13 0.49
C PRO A 298 2.64 12.76 1.54
N ILE A 299 2.74 12.25 2.77
CA ILE A 299 1.89 12.63 3.91
C ILE A 299 2.45 13.82 4.71
N ARG A 300 3.76 14.11 4.58
CA ARG A 300 4.37 15.22 5.30
C ARG A 300 3.75 16.56 4.89
N SER A 301 3.45 17.40 5.87
CA SER A 301 2.81 18.71 5.65
C SER A 301 3.75 19.77 5.10
N ASP A 302 5.06 19.58 5.21
CA ASP A 302 6.09 20.50 4.68
C ASP A 302 6.42 20.27 3.19
N ILE A 303 5.90 19.20 2.58
CA ILE A 303 6.03 18.95 1.14
C ILE A 303 4.74 19.39 0.46
N ASN A 304 4.84 20.41 -0.40
CA ASN A 304 3.71 21.02 -1.10
C ASN A 304 3.88 20.95 -2.62
N THR A 305 3.87 19.73 -3.16
CA THR A 305 3.79 19.46 -4.60
C THR A 305 2.34 19.21 -5.02
N VAL A 306 2.03 19.33 -6.31
CA VAL A 306 0.67 19.06 -6.84
C VAL A 306 0.17 17.65 -6.48
N ASN A 307 1.09 16.70 -6.31
CA ASN A 307 0.81 15.31 -5.91
C ASN A 307 1.00 15.06 -4.40
N SER A 308 0.93 16.07 -3.53
CA SER A 308 1.13 15.91 -2.07
C SER A 308 -0.17 15.95 -1.27
N ALA A 309 -0.17 15.32 -0.09
CA ALA A 309 -1.31 15.39 0.82
C ALA A 309 -1.63 16.83 1.24
N SER A 310 -0.59 17.65 1.46
CA SER A 310 -0.77 19.05 1.86
C SER A 310 -1.50 19.85 0.77
N TYR A 311 -1.09 19.72 -0.50
CA TYR A 311 -1.74 20.35 -1.64
C TYR A 311 -3.17 19.85 -1.83
N MET A 312 -3.38 18.53 -1.82
CA MET A 312 -4.71 17.94 -1.97
C MET A 312 -5.67 18.42 -0.88
N ARG A 313 -5.20 18.48 0.38
CA ARG A 313 -6.02 18.99 1.49
C ARG A 313 -6.29 20.48 1.37
N ALA A 314 -5.35 21.29 0.91
CA ALA A 314 -5.58 22.71 0.68
C ALA A 314 -6.65 22.97 -0.40
N GLN A 315 -6.70 22.14 -1.45
CA GLN A 315 -7.64 22.32 -2.56
C GLN A 315 -9.00 21.64 -2.34
N TYR A 316 -9.02 20.50 -1.64
CA TYR A 316 -10.20 19.61 -1.59
C TYR A 316 -10.59 19.20 -0.17
N ALA A 317 -10.27 20.00 0.86
CA ALA A 317 -10.50 19.68 2.27
C ALA A 317 -11.91 19.16 2.57
N GLU A 318 -12.93 19.80 2.01
CA GLU A 318 -14.33 19.44 2.27
C GLU A 318 -14.74 18.11 1.64
N GLN A 319 -14.12 17.78 0.50
CA GLN A 319 -14.38 16.57 -0.29
C GLN A 319 -13.63 15.36 0.28
N LEU A 320 -12.38 15.54 0.67
CA LEU A 320 -11.53 14.46 1.16
C LEU A 320 -11.99 14.01 2.56
N LYS A 321 -12.14 12.69 2.73
CA LYS A 321 -12.43 12.06 4.02
C LYS A 321 -11.32 11.07 4.37
N PRO A 322 -10.22 11.55 4.97
CA PRO A 322 -9.16 10.68 5.45
C PRO A 322 -9.67 9.77 6.57
N LEU A 323 -9.30 8.50 6.50
CA LEU A 323 -9.44 7.60 7.63
C LEU A 323 -8.24 7.83 8.56
N PRO A 324 -8.44 8.29 9.80
CA PRO A 324 -7.35 8.40 10.77
C PRO A 324 -6.93 7.03 11.29
N LEU A 325 -5.66 6.89 11.69
CA LEU A 325 -5.20 5.73 12.45
C LEU A 325 -5.63 5.86 13.90
N ASP A 326 -6.82 5.34 14.20
CA ASP A 326 -7.32 5.24 15.57
C ASP A 326 -8.19 4.01 15.77
N VAL A 327 -8.63 3.83 17.03
CA VAL A 327 -9.46 2.72 17.50
C VAL A 327 -10.71 2.45 16.65
N ARG A 328 -11.25 3.45 15.92
CA ARG A 328 -12.43 3.25 15.07
C ARG A 328 -12.17 2.26 13.94
N LEU A 329 -10.92 2.11 13.48
CA LEU A 329 -10.58 1.11 12.46
C LEU A 329 -10.75 -0.33 12.97
N LEU A 330 -10.69 -0.58 14.29
CA LEU A 330 -10.89 -1.92 14.85
C LEU A 330 -12.31 -2.43 14.61
N VAL A 331 -13.28 -1.53 14.41
CA VAL A 331 -14.65 -1.89 14.01
C VAL A 331 -14.66 -2.66 12.69
N PHE A 332 -13.74 -2.36 11.78
CA PHE A 332 -13.64 -3.06 10.50
C PHE A 332 -12.92 -4.40 10.63
N SER A 333 -12.07 -4.58 11.65
CA SER A 333 -11.37 -5.84 11.92
C SER A 333 -12.23 -6.88 12.67
N ASP A 334 -13.37 -6.47 13.23
CA ASP A 334 -14.30 -7.37 13.90
C ASP A 334 -14.90 -8.40 12.93
N LYS A 335 -14.71 -9.68 13.23
CA LYS A 335 -15.12 -10.79 12.34
C LYS A 335 -16.63 -10.85 12.14
N SER A 336 -17.42 -10.58 13.18
CA SER A 336 -18.88 -10.61 13.11
C SER A 336 -19.41 -9.47 12.25
N LYS A 337 -18.87 -8.26 12.39
CA LYS A 337 -19.20 -7.12 11.54
C LYS A 337 -18.77 -7.34 10.10
N ARG A 338 -17.57 -7.90 9.87
CA ARG A 338 -17.12 -8.29 8.53
C ARG A 338 -18.11 -9.26 7.89
N GLN A 339 -18.52 -10.30 8.61
CA GLN A 339 -19.48 -11.28 8.08
C GLN A 339 -20.81 -10.63 7.70
N ILE A 340 -21.34 -9.71 8.53
CA ILE A 340 -22.58 -8.99 8.23
C ILE A 340 -22.45 -8.21 6.92
N VAL A 341 -21.38 -7.40 6.79
CA VAL A 341 -21.17 -6.58 5.59
C VAL A 341 -20.96 -7.44 4.35
N THR A 342 -20.17 -8.51 4.44
CA THR A 342 -19.93 -9.42 3.32
C THR A 342 -21.22 -10.12 2.90
N THR A 343 -22.00 -10.66 3.82
CA THR A 343 -23.27 -11.33 3.50
C THR A 343 -24.31 -10.35 2.95
N GLU A 344 -24.35 -9.11 3.44
CA GLU A 344 -25.20 -8.05 2.87
C GLU A 344 -24.84 -7.77 1.40
N TRP A 345 -23.55 -7.66 1.10
CA TRP A 345 -23.02 -7.42 -0.25
C TRP A 345 -23.24 -8.62 -1.18
N GLU A 346 -22.97 -9.85 -0.73
CA GLU A 346 -23.23 -11.08 -1.49
C GLU A 346 -24.71 -11.23 -1.83
N ASN A 347 -25.58 -10.97 -0.85
CA ASN A 347 -27.03 -11.02 -1.07
C ASN A 347 -27.54 -9.94 -2.02
N ALA A 348 -26.85 -8.81 -2.10
CA ALA A 348 -27.19 -7.77 -3.05
C ALA A 348 -26.73 -8.14 -4.46
N LEU A 349 -25.57 -8.77 -4.63
CA LEU A 349 -24.98 -9.14 -5.92
C LEU A 349 -25.33 -10.59 -6.35
N LYS A 350 -26.58 -11.05 -6.18
CA LYS A 350 -26.96 -12.48 -6.20
C LYS A 350 -26.70 -13.32 -7.47
N ASN A 351 -26.04 -12.82 -8.52
CA ASN A 351 -25.89 -13.49 -9.82
C ASN A 351 -24.44 -13.74 -10.29
N TYR A 352 -23.48 -14.15 -9.43
CA TYR A 352 -22.07 -14.32 -9.86
C TYR A 352 -21.39 -15.65 -9.51
N ASP A 353 -22.09 -16.78 -9.65
CA ASP A 353 -21.42 -18.08 -9.82
C ASP A 353 -21.72 -18.66 -11.21
#